data_AF-A0A238YMI3-F1
#
_entry.id   AF-A0A238YMI3-F1
#
_cell.length_a   1.000
_cell.length_b   1.000
_cell.length_c   1.000
_cell.angle_alpha   90.00
_cell.angle_beta   90.00
_cell.angle_gamma   90.00
#
_symmetry.space_group_name_H-M   'P 1'
#
loop_
_entity.id
_entity.type
_entity.pdbx_description
1 polymer ?
#
loop_
_entity_poly.entity_id
_entity_poly.type
_entity_poly.pdbx_seq_one_letter_code
_entity_poly.pdbx_strand_id
1 'polypeptide(L)'
;MNYETLVKIDVTQNWLIICNFTKLLIAKEKIVNATEIKGNWNELKGKLKQKYATLTDDDLMFAEGKENEMYGRLQQKLGKTKEEFHQILSDL
;
A
#
# COMPACT_ATOMS: atom_id res chain seq x y z
N MET A 1 -37.67 36.20 -11.75
CA MET A 1 -36.89 35.51 -10.69
C MET A 1 -35.47 35.41 -11.19
N ASN A 2 -34.53 36.01 -10.46
CA ASN A 2 -33.22 36.43 -10.96
C ASN A 2 -32.20 35.30 -10.87
N TYR A 3 -31.49 35.03 -11.97
CA TYR A 3 -30.52 33.93 -12.16
C TYR A 3 -29.21 34.11 -11.35
N GLU A 4 -29.09 35.19 -10.59
CA GLU A 4 -27.86 35.59 -9.89
C GLU A 4 -27.66 34.94 -8.52
N THR A 5 -28.67 34.29 -7.93
CA THR A 5 -28.51 33.56 -6.66
C THR A 5 -27.96 32.13 -6.84
N LEU A 6 -28.02 31.58 -8.05
CA LEU A 6 -27.59 30.20 -8.34
C LEU A 6 -26.07 30.05 -8.53
N VAL A 7 -25.35 31.15 -8.81
CA VAL A 7 -23.91 31.10 -9.12
C VAL A 7 -23.02 31.10 -7.87
N LYS A 8 -23.51 31.58 -6.72
CA LYS A 8 -22.71 31.63 -5.47
C LYS A 8 -22.70 30.32 -4.68
N ILE A 9 -23.64 29.42 -4.92
CA ILE A 9 -23.71 28.10 -4.27
C ILE A 9 -22.75 27.12 -4.96
N ASP A 10 -22.49 27.29 -6.25
CA ASP A 10 -21.71 26.34 -7.05
C ASP A 10 -20.23 26.27 -6.64
N VAL A 11 -19.58 27.42 -6.39
CA VAL A 11 -18.13 27.43 -6.08
C VAL A 11 -17.83 26.87 -4.68
N THR A 12 -18.73 27.08 -3.72
CA THR A 12 -18.57 26.56 -2.35
C THR A 12 -18.89 25.07 -2.25
N GLN A 13 -19.91 24.60 -2.99
CA GLN A 13 -20.20 23.17 -3.11
C GLN A 13 -19.11 22.45 -3.92
N ASN A 14 -18.56 23.07 -4.97
CA ASN A 14 -17.43 22.53 -5.72
C ASN A 14 -16.16 22.43 -4.84
N TRP A 15 -15.91 23.42 -3.98
CA TRP A 15 -14.82 23.34 -2.99
C TRP A 15 -15.02 22.18 -2.00
N LEU A 16 -16.24 22.00 -1.48
CA LEU A 16 -16.58 20.85 -0.61
C LEU A 16 -16.43 19.50 -1.33
N ILE A 17 -16.78 19.42 -2.61
CA ILE A 17 -16.59 18.23 -3.46
C ILE A 17 -15.10 17.98 -3.68
N ILE A 18 -14.31 19.01 -3.98
CA ILE A 18 -12.86 18.91 -4.15
C ILE A 18 -12.20 18.49 -2.83
N CYS A 19 -12.62 19.01 -1.68
CA CYS A 19 -12.16 18.58 -0.36
C CYS A 19 -12.51 17.12 -0.07
N ASN A 20 -13.72 16.67 -0.42
CA ASN A 20 -14.10 15.27 -0.24
C ASN A 20 -13.35 14.33 -1.21
N PHE A 21 -13.11 14.77 -2.45
CA PHE A 21 -12.39 14.01 -3.46
C PHE A 21 -10.89 13.93 -3.15
N THR A 22 -10.28 15.03 -2.69
CA THR A 22 -8.89 15.04 -2.20
C THR A 22 -8.75 14.20 -0.94
N LYS A 23 -9.71 14.23 -0.01
CA LYS A 23 -9.73 13.35 1.17
C LYS A 23 -9.85 11.86 0.82
N LEU A 24 -10.59 11.51 -0.24
CA LEU A 24 -10.68 10.15 -0.79
C LEU A 24 -9.38 9.73 -1.50
N LEU A 25 -8.70 10.67 -2.17
CA LEU A 25 -7.39 10.46 -2.79
C LEU A 25 -6.26 10.29 -1.74
N ILE A 26 -6.32 11.00 -0.61
CA ILE A 26 -5.40 10.86 0.54
C ILE A 26 -5.70 9.59 1.35
N ALA A 27 -6.96 9.16 1.45
CA ALA A 27 -7.29 7.88 2.10
C ALA A 27 -6.72 6.65 1.36
N LYS A 28 -6.38 6.78 0.07
CA LYS A 28 -5.60 5.79 -0.70
C LYS A 28 -4.09 5.81 -0.40
N GLU A 29 -3.63 6.64 0.53
CA GLU A 29 -2.22 6.81 0.88
C GLU A 29 -1.67 5.79 1.90
N LYS A 30 -2.43 4.85 2.47
CA LYS A 30 -1.82 3.82 3.35
C LYS A 30 -1.10 2.72 2.56
N ILE A 31 -0.15 3.12 1.72
CA ILE A 31 0.95 2.25 1.32
C ILE A 31 1.78 2.09 2.58
N VAL A 32 1.64 0.92 3.20
CA VAL A 32 2.29 0.48 4.42
C VAL A 32 3.57 1.25 4.76
N ASN A 33 3.61 1.85 5.94
CA ASN A 33 4.79 2.48 6.48
C ASN A 33 5.94 1.45 6.50
N ALA A 34 7.02 1.66 5.73
CA ALA A 34 8.15 0.73 5.68
C ALA A 34 8.76 0.45 7.07
N THR A 35 8.55 1.37 8.03
CA THR A 35 8.88 1.20 9.45
C THR A 35 8.04 0.13 10.16
N GLU A 36 6.76 -0.01 9.83
CA GLU A 36 5.87 -1.05 10.41
C GLU A 36 6.23 -2.44 9.87
N ILE A 37 6.60 -2.55 8.58
CA ILE A 37 7.06 -3.81 7.99
C ILE A 37 8.31 -4.31 8.70
N LYS A 38 9.28 -3.43 8.96
CA LYS A 38 10.53 -3.80 9.65
C LYS A 38 10.27 -4.26 11.08
N GLY A 39 9.32 -3.64 11.78
CA GLY A 39 8.93 -4.05 13.13
C GLY A 39 8.20 -5.40 13.15
N ASN A 40 7.32 -5.65 12.19
CA ASN A 40 6.44 -6.84 12.17
C ASN A 40 6.86 -7.92 11.16
N TRP A 41 8.08 -7.84 10.62
CA TRP A 41 8.54 -8.73 9.53
C TRP A 41 8.43 -10.22 9.88
N ASN A 42 8.73 -10.60 11.14
CA ASN A 42 8.67 -11.99 11.59
C ASN A 42 7.24 -12.57 11.58
N GLU A 43 6.22 -11.75 11.83
CA GLU A 43 4.83 -12.18 11.75
C GLU A 43 4.35 -12.22 10.29
N LEU A 44 4.67 -11.15 9.55
CA LEU A 44 4.32 -11.02 8.13
C LEU A 44 4.91 -12.16 7.30
N LYS A 45 6.17 -12.53 7.52
CA LYS A 45 6.80 -13.68 6.83
C LYS A 45 6.10 -15.00 7.15
N GLY A 46 5.60 -15.17 8.36
CA GLY A 46 4.86 -16.37 8.79
C GLY A 46 3.53 -16.49 8.05
N LYS A 47 2.75 -15.42 8.00
CA LYS A 47 1.50 -15.35 7.23
C LYS A 47 1.76 -15.52 5.73
N LEU A 48 2.82 -14.91 5.22
CA LEU A 48 3.19 -14.99 3.81
C LEU A 48 3.59 -16.43 3.42
N LYS A 49 4.30 -17.15 4.29
CA LYS A 49 4.64 -18.57 4.11
C LYS A 49 3.41 -19.47 4.10
N GLN A 50 2.39 -19.15 4.90
CA GLN A 50 1.12 -19.89 4.87
C GLN A 50 0.36 -19.64 3.55
N LYS A 51 0.36 -18.41 3.04
CA LYS A 51 -0.33 -18.03 1.80
C LYS A 51 0.40 -18.53 0.55
N TYR A 52 1.74 -18.59 0.60
CA TYR A 52 2.60 -19.03 -0.49
C TYR A 52 3.48 -20.19 -0.03
N ALA A 53 2.98 -21.41 -0.21
CA ALA A 53 3.73 -22.65 0.08
C ALA A 53 5.01 -22.81 -0.75
N THR A 54 5.20 -21.98 -1.79
CA THR A 54 6.39 -21.92 -2.63
C THR A 54 7.54 -21.11 -2.02
N LEU A 55 7.26 -20.30 -0.98
CA LEU A 55 8.27 -19.49 -0.29
C LEU A 55 8.91 -20.29 0.84
N THR A 56 10.24 -20.29 0.86
CA THR A 56 11.03 -20.90 1.93
C THR A 56 11.46 -19.82 2.94
N ASP A 57 11.70 -20.21 4.20
CA ASP A 57 12.18 -19.26 5.23
C ASP A 57 13.52 -18.61 4.81
N ASP A 58 14.36 -19.36 4.08
CA ASP A 58 15.62 -18.87 3.50
C ASP A 58 15.42 -17.75 2.46
N ASP A 59 14.31 -17.75 1.73
CA ASP A 59 13.99 -16.71 0.73
C ASP A 59 13.44 -15.43 1.39
N LEU A 60 12.91 -15.55 2.61
CA LEU A 60 12.32 -14.46 3.40
C LEU A 60 13.27 -13.95 4.50
N MET A 61 14.52 -14.42 4.48
CA MET A 61 15.53 -14.03 5.43
C MET A 61 15.95 -12.58 5.18
N PHE A 62 15.39 -11.67 5.98
CA PHE A 62 15.77 -10.27 6.00
C PHE A 62 17.02 -10.10 6.86
N ALA A 63 18.16 -9.93 6.19
CA ALA A 63 19.42 -9.57 6.84
C ALA A 63 19.82 -8.16 6.40
N GLU A 64 20.33 -7.38 7.35
CA GLU A 64 20.79 -6.01 7.11
C GLU A 64 21.87 -6.03 6.01
N GLY A 65 21.66 -5.28 4.92
CA GLY A 65 22.54 -5.26 3.74
C GLY A 65 22.22 -6.30 2.65
N LYS A 66 21.34 -7.29 2.90
CA LYS A 66 20.89 -8.28 1.91
C LYS A 66 19.44 -8.11 1.46
N GLU A 67 18.76 -7.04 1.90
CA GLU A 67 17.36 -6.75 1.55
C GLU A 67 17.13 -6.79 0.02
N ASN A 68 18.04 -6.19 -0.76
CA ASN A 68 17.92 -6.15 -2.22
C ASN A 68 17.98 -7.55 -2.87
N GLU A 69 18.81 -8.44 -2.35
CA GLU A 69 18.94 -9.81 -2.84
C GLU A 69 17.69 -10.63 -2.50
N MET A 70 17.18 -10.46 -1.29
CA MET A 70 15.92 -11.06 -0.85
C MET A 70 14.75 -10.63 -1.76
N TYR A 71 14.60 -9.33 -2.02
CA TYR A 71 13.56 -8.82 -2.92
C TYR A 71 13.70 -9.38 -4.35
N GLY A 72 14.92 -9.51 -4.87
CA GLY A 72 15.16 -10.07 -6.20
C GLY A 72 14.72 -11.53 -6.31
N ARG A 73 15.03 -12.34 -5.29
CA ARG A 73 14.60 -13.76 -5.22
C ARG A 73 13.09 -13.88 -5.07
N LEU A 74 12.47 -13.05 -4.24
CA LEU A 74 11.02 -13.02 -4.07
C LEU A 74 10.30 -12.64 -5.37
N GLN A 75 10.82 -11.64 -6.09
CA GLN A 75 10.30 -11.27 -7.40
C GLN A 75 10.39 -12.43 -8.40
N GLN A 76 11.51 -13.17 -8.42
CA GLN A 76 11.67 -14.33 -9.32
C GLN A 76 10.77 -15.51 -8.96
N LYS A 77 10.56 -15.78 -7.66
CA LYS A 77 9.73 -16.90 -7.20
C LYS A 77 8.23 -16.63 -7.28
N LEU A 78 7.81 -15.44 -6.87
CA LEU A 78 6.39 -15.06 -6.90
C LEU A 78 5.96 -14.53 -8.26
N GLY A 79 6.90 -14.07 -9.09
CA GLY A 79 6.59 -13.38 -10.35
C GLY A 79 5.88 -12.05 -10.13
N LYS A 80 5.88 -11.53 -8.91
CA LYS A 80 5.14 -10.32 -8.50
C LYS A 80 6.07 -9.13 -8.33
N THR A 81 5.56 -7.93 -8.60
CA THR A 81 6.33 -6.71 -8.38
C THR A 81 6.43 -6.39 -6.88
N LYS A 82 7.35 -5.48 -6.52
CA LYS A 82 7.49 -5.02 -5.14
C LYS A 82 6.19 -4.38 -4.65
N GLU A 83 5.48 -3.66 -5.50
CA GLU A 83 4.22 -2.99 -5.19
C GLU A 83 3.11 -4.00 -4.88
N GLU A 84 2.97 -5.05 -5.69
CA GLU A 84 2.04 -6.14 -5.40
C GLU A 84 2.41 -6.86 -4.09
N PHE A 85 3.70 -7.04 -3.85
CA PHE A 85 4.17 -7.61 -2.59
C PHE A 85 3.80 -6.72 -1.40
N HIS A 86 3.97 -5.40 -1.52
CA HIS A 86 3.52 -4.45 -0.52
C HIS A 86 2.00 -4.44 -0.34
N GLN A 87 1.23 -4.61 -1.42
CA GLN A 87 -0.24 -4.78 -1.33
C GLN A 87 -0.60 -6.06 -0.59
N ILE A 88 0.06 -7.18 -0.90
CA ILE A 88 -0.14 -8.45 -0.21
C ILE A 88 0.20 -8.32 1.27
N LEU A 89 1.30 -7.65 1.61
CA LEU A 89 1.67 -7.38 2.99
C LEU A 89 0.68 -6.43 3.69
N SER A 90 0.08 -5.50 2.94
CA SER A 90 -0.98 -4.61 3.43
C SER A 90 -2.30 -5.33 3.66
N ASP A 91 -2.56 -6.40 2.90
CA ASP A 91 -3.78 -7.20 2.98
C ASP A 91 -3.70 -8.29 4.07
N LEU A 92 -2.55 -8.44 4.75
CA LEU A 92 -2.25 -9.48 5.76
C LEU A 92 -2.31 -8.96 7.21
#